data_AF-A0AA88EJJ8-F1
#
_entry.id   AF-A0AA88EJJ8-F1
#
_cell.length_a   1.000
_cell.length_b   1.000
_cell.length_c   1.000
_cell.angle_alpha   90.00
_cell.angle_beta   90.00
_cell.angle_gamma   90.00
#
_symmetry.space_group_name_H-M   'P 1'
#
loop_
_entity.id
_entity.type
_entity.pdbx_description
1 polymer ?
#
loop_
_entity_poly.entity_id
_entity_poly.type
_entity_poly.pdbx_seq_one_letter_code
_entity_poly.pdbx_strand_id
1 'polypeptide(L)'
;MSLLLNHANTMQKAWLEINANVGNDRLVNESDYSKLNFLQSVINETFRLFSGVPSIHRKEKQWEDVTSFIPERFGKDGAEGSNKLLMFGGERRIFPGGHLARRVVCLGLGSLIQSFEWERIGADAIDLTEEPGLSMCKLHPSEALCKPCQPMIHTLDKL
;
A
#
# COMPACT_ATOMS: atom_id res chain seq x y z
N MET A 1 3.94 0.70 4.75
CA MET A 1 4.59 -0.39 5.50
C MET A 1 3.85 -0.80 6.76
N SER A 2 3.56 0.09 7.71
CA SER A 2 3.03 -0.32 9.03
C SER A 2 1.71 -1.09 9.01
N LEU A 3 0.78 -0.74 8.11
CA LEU A 3 -0.45 -1.50 7.95
C LEU A 3 -0.17 -2.95 7.50
N LEU A 4 0.79 -3.15 6.59
CA LEU A 4 1.20 -4.48 6.14
C LEU A 4 1.93 -5.28 7.23
N LEU A 5 2.67 -4.61 8.11
CA LEU A 5 3.32 -5.26 9.26
C LEU A 5 2.31 -5.82 10.27
N ASN A 6 1.12 -5.22 10.36
CA ASN A 6 -0.01 -5.77 11.11
C ASN A 6 -0.74 -6.90 10.35
N HIS A 7 -0.46 -7.10 9.06
CA HIS A 7 -1.12 -8.07 8.18
C HIS A 7 -0.10 -8.88 7.35
N ALA A 8 0.67 -9.73 8.03
CA ALA A 8 1.78 -10.50 7.44
C ALA A 8 1.34 -11.32 6.20
N ASN A 9 0.16 -11.93 6.23
CA ASN A 9 -0.38 -12.68 5.09
C ASN A 9 -0.54 -11.80 3.84
N THR A 10 -0.98 -10.54 4.01
CA THR A 10 -1.12 -9.59 2.91
C THR A 10 0.25 -9.17 2.39
N MET A 11 1.22 -8.93 3.29
CA MET A 11 2.60 -8.63 2.88
C MET A 11 3.20 -9.77 2.05
N GLN A 12 3.01 -11.01 2.48
CA GLN A 12 3.51 -12.19 1.77
C GLN A 12 2.85 -12.35 0.39
N LYS A 13 1.53 -12.14 0.28
CA LYS A 13 0.84 -12.17 -1.02
C LYS A 13 1.40 -11.11 -1.98
N ALA A 14 1.64 -9.88 -1.50
CA ALA A 14 2.22 -8.82 -2.32
C ALA A 14 3.66 -9.16 -2.76
N TRP A 15 4.47 -9.72 -1.86
CA TRP A 15 5.81 -10.18 -2.19
C TRP A 15 5.79 -11.28 -3.27
N LEU A 16 4.90 -12.27 -3.15
CA LEU A 16 4.74 -13.33 -4.15
C LEU A 16 4.38 -12.77 -5.54
N GLU A 17 3.46 -11.81 -5.60
CA GLU A 17 3.09 -11.15 -6.86
C GLU A 17 4.29 -10.42 -7.48
N ILE A 18 5.05 -9.66 -6.67
CA ILE A 18 6.22 -8.91 -7.15
C ILE A 18 7.29 -9.88 -7.67
N ASN A 19 7.63 -10.92 -6.90
CA ASN A 19 8.65 -11.88 -7.30
C ASN A 19 8.25 -12.66 -8.56
N ALA A 20 6.96 -12.98 -8.73
CA ALA A 20 6.45 -13.66 -9.92
C ALA A 20 6.50 -12.80 -11.20
N ASN A 21 6.32 -11.48 -11.09
CA ASN A 21 6.23 -10.59 -12.26
C ASN A 21 7.53 -9.82 -12.57
N VAL A 22 8.37 -9.58 -11.57
CA VAL A 22 9.57 -8.73 -11.66
C VAL A 22 10.85 -9.53 -11.42
N GLY A 23 10.82 -10.51 -10.53
CA GLY A 23 12.00 -11.27 -10.10
C GLY A 23 12.92 -10.46 -9.17
N ASN A 24 14.20 -10.84 -9.11
CA ASN A 24 15.18 -10.27 -8.16
C ASN A 24 16.38 -9.58 -8.83
N ASP A 25 16.48 -9.63 -10.17
CA ASP A 25 17.62 -9.07 -10.92
C ASP A 25 17.58 -7.54 -11.04
N ARG A 26 16.42 -6.93 -10.75
CA ARG A 26 16.21 -5.48 -10.80
C ARG A 26 15.08 -5.07 -9.87
N LEU A 27 15.06 -3.79 -9.49
CA LEU A 27 13.93 -3.21 -8.77
C LEU A 27 12.68 -3.11 -9.66
N VAL A 28 11.52 -3.09 -8.99
CA VAL A 28 10.23 -2.71 -9.57
C VAL A 28 10.36 -1.38 -10.32
N ASN A 29 9.84 -1.32 -11.55
CA ASN A 29 9.82 -0.10 -12.35
C ASN A 29 8.41 0.22 -12.87
N GLU A 30 8.27 1.34 -13.59
CA GLU A 30 6.96 1.85 -14.02
C GLU A 30 6.19 0.86 -14.92
N SER A 31 6.91 0.12 -15.77
CA SER A 31 6.33 -0.83 -16.72
C SER A 31 5.73 -2.07 -16.06
N ASP A 32 6.13 -2.35 -14.82
CA ASP A 32 5.63 -3.50 -14.05
C ASP A 32 4.27 -3.21 -13.39
N TYR A 33 3.93 -1.93 -13.20
CA TYR A 33 2.74 -1.52 -12.44
C TYR A 33 1.46 -2.22 -12.91
N SER A 34 1.25 -2.38 -14.23
CA SER A 34 0.05 -3.02 -14.79
C SER A 34 -0.05 -4.52 -14.50
N LYS A 35 1.03 -5.14 -14.01
CA LYS A 35 1.08 -6.55 -13.61
C LYS A 35 0.94 -6.75 -12.11
N LEU A 36 1.07 -5.67 -11.32
CA LEU A 36 1.08 -5.69 -9.85
C LEU A 36 -0.30 -5.29 -9.30
N ASN A 37 -1.31 -6.09 -9.63
CA ASN A 37 -2.70 -5.74 -9.35
C ASN A 37 -3.05 -5.87 -7.87
N PHE A 38 -2.52 -6.88 -7.18
CA PHE A 38 -2.70 -7.04 -5.75
C PHE A 38 -2.00 -5.93 -4.97
N LEU A 39 -0.79 -5.53 -5.37
CA LEU A 39 -0.12 -4.37 -4.80
C LEU A 39 -0.95 -3.08 -4.99
N GLN A 40 -1.54 -2.88 -6.16
CA GLN A 40 -2.47 -1.76 -6.39
C GLN A 40 -3.69 -1.82 -5.47
N SER A 41 -4.25 -3.00 -5.22
CA SER A 41 -5.36 -3.21 -4.30
C SER A 41 -4.98 -2.93 -2.83
N VAL A 42 -3.78 -3.31 -2.41
CA VAL A 42 -3.20 -2.94 -1.10
C VAL A 42 -3.13 -1.41 -0.94
N ILE A 43 -2.67 -0.72 -1.98
CA ILE A 43 -2.57 0.74 -1.99
C ILE A 43 -3.96 1.37 -1.92
N ASN A 44 -4.91 0.90 -2.74
CA ASN A 44 -6.30 1.36 -2.74
C ASN A 44 -6.97 1.20 -1.37
N GLU A 45 -6.79 0.07 -0.71
CA GLU A 45 -7.39 -0.17 0.59
C GLU A 45 -6.72 0.66 1.68
N THR A 46 -5.40 0.86 1.61
CA THR A 46 -4.69 1.80 2.49
C THR A 46 -5.26 3.22 2.32
N PHE A 47 -5.47 3.63 1.08
CA PHE A 47 -6.04 4.93 0.71
C PHE A 47 -7.48 5.12 1.17
N ARG A 48 -8.28 4.05 1.17
CA ARG A 48 -9.65 4.05 1.69
C ARG A 48 -9.66 4.21 3.21
N LEU A 49 -8.85 3.42 3.92
CA LEU A 49 -8.80 3.43 5.38
C LEU A 49 -8.28 4.75 5.92
N PHE A 50 -7.16 5.25 5.38
CA PHE A 50 -6.48 6.46 5.85
C PHE A 50 -6.76 7.65 4.92
N SER A 51 -8.04 7.89 4.65
CA SER A 51 -8.49 8.96 3.76
C SER A 51 -8.76 10.26 4.52
N GLY A 52 -8.36 11.40 3.93
CA GLY A 52 -8.73 12.74 4.39
C GLY A 52 -10.23 13.07 4.29
N VAL A 53 -11.05 12.16 3.73
CA VAL A 53 -12.51 12.28 3.74
C VAL A 53 -13.15 11.02 4.35
N PRO A 54 -12.97 10.76 5.68
CA PRO A 54 -13.45 9.54 6.33
C PRO A 54 -14.97 9.35 6.16
N SER A 55 -15.72 10.45 6.09
CA SER A 55 -17.17 10.46 5.96
C SER A 55 -17.71 9.86 4.65
N ILE A 56 -16.86 9.60 3.66
CA ILE A 56 -17.23 8.89 2.42
C ILE A 56 -16.71 7.45 2.49
N HIS A 57 -15.42 7.28 2.81
CA HIS A 57 -14.74 5.99 2.71
C HIS A 57 -14.93 5.05 3.91
N ARG A 58 -15.52 5.54 5.02
CA ARG A 58 -15.88 4.74 6.21
C ARG A 58 -17.41 4.68 6.45
N LYS A 59 -18.21 4.75 5.38
CA LYS A 59 -19.69 4.55 5.45
C LYS A 59 -20.09 3.14 5.05
N GLU A 60 -20.80 2.44 5.94
CA GLU A 60 -21.28 1.06 5.73
C GLU A 60 -22.15 0.90 4.48
N LYS A 61 -22.90 1.94 4.10
CA LYS A 61 -23.73 1.93 2.88
C LYS A 61 -22.91 1.78 1.59
N GLN A 62 -21.63 2.13 1.60
CA GLN A 62 -20.77 2.11 0.41
C GLN A 62 -19.73 0.99 0.43
N TRP A 63 -19.31 0.59 1.63
CA TRP A 63 -18.25 -0.39 1.87
C TRP A 63 -18.67 -1.37 2.95
N GLU A 64 -18.51 -2.66 2.67
CA GLU A 64 -18.65 -3.71 3.67
C GLU A 64 -17.42 -3.75 4.58
N ASP A 65 -17.64 -3.89 5.88
CA ASP A 65 -16.59 -3.91 6.89
C ASP A 65 -15.62 -2.72 6.76
N VAL A 66 -16.14 -1.53 7.07
CA VAL A 66 -15.50 -0.23 6.83
C VAL A 66 -14.18 -0.03 7.57
N THR A 67 -13.95 -0.75 8.67
CA THR A 67 -12.76 -0.62 9.52
C THR A 67 -11.67 -1.62 9.18
N SER A 68 -12.02 -2.75 8.56
CA SER A 68 -11.06 -3.80 8.25
C SER A 68 -10.24 -3.49 7.00
N PHE A 69 -9.00 -3.96 7.01
CA PHE A 69 -8.09 -3.90 5.87
C PHE A 69 -8.26 -5.12 4.98
N ILE A 70 -8.99 -4.97 3.88
CA ILE A 70 -9.32 -6.05 2.94
C ILE A 70 -8.96 -5.60 1.51
N PRO A 71 -7.70 -5.75 1.07
CA PRO A 71 -7.27 -5.39 -0.28
C PRO A 71 -8.10 -6.06 -1.39
N GLU A 72 -8.49 -7.30 -1.18
CA GLU A 72 -9.18 -8.13 -2.18
C GLU A 72 -10.50 -7.53 -2.70
N ARG A 73 -11.10 -6.58 -1.96
CA ARG A 73 -12.34 -5.90 -2.38
C ARG A 73 -12.20 -5.03 -3.63
N PHE A 74 -10.98 -4.70 -4.04
CA PHE A 74 -10.73 -3.90 -5.24
C PHE A 74 -10.59 -4.74 -6.53
N GLY A 75 -10.75 -6.06 -6.43
CA GLY A 75 -10.73 -6.98 -7.57
C GLY A 75 -9.36 -7.10 -8.25
N LYS A 76 -9.29 -7.93 -9.30
CA LYS A 76 -8.05 -8.25 -10.04
C LYS A 76 -7.52 -7.12 -10.90
N ASP A 77 -8.31 -6.08 -11.20
CA ASP A 77 -7.87 -4.95 -12.05
C ASP A 77 -7.84 -3.62 -11.28
N GLY A 78 -8.08 -3.64 -9.96
CA GLY A 78 -8.29 -2.44 -9.17
C GLY A 78 -9.54 -1.63 -9.58
N ALA A 79 -10.25 -2.06 -10.62
CA ALA A 79 -11.40 -1.37 -11.21
C ALA A 79 -12.65 -1.49 -10.33
N GLU A 80 -12.82 -2.63 -9.67
CA GLU A 80 -13.91 -2.85 -8.73
C GLU A 80 -13.68 -1.93 -7.51
N GLY A 81 -14.61 -1.01 -7.25
CA GLY A 81 -14.47 -0.02 -6.16
C GLY A 81 -13.56 1.19 -6.45
N SER A 82 -12.78 1.23 -7.53
CA SER A 82 -12.00 2.44 -7.90
C SER A 82 -12.87 3.68 -8.06
N ASN A 83 -14.02 3.54 -8.73
CA ASN A 83 -15.00 4.62 -8.91
C ASN A 83 -15.63 5.10 -7.60
N LYS A 84 -15.52 4.32 -6.52
CA LYS A 84 -15.98 4.69 -5.17
C LYS A 84 -14.88 5.38 -4.34
N LEU A 85 -13.61 5.31 -4.77
CA LEU A 85 -12.47 5.86 -4.05
C LEU A 85 -12.15 7.28 -4.55
N LEU A 86 -12.49 8.28 -3.75
CA LEU A 86 -12.29 9.70 -4.03
C LEU A 86 -11.05 10.27 -3.32
N MET A 87 -9.98 9.46 -3.18
CA MET A 87 -8.76 9.90 -2.49
C MET A 87 -8.21 11.23 -3.05
N PHE A 88 -8.16 11.33 -4.37
CA PHE A 88 -7.60 12.49 -5.07
C PHE A 88 -8.67 13.53 -5.42
N GLY A 89 -9.80 13.49 -4.73
CA GLY A 89 -10.98 14.28 -5.06
C GLY A 89 -11.80 13.68 -6.20
N GLY A 90 -12.78 14.45 -6.67
CA GLY A 90 -13.65 14.09 -7.78
C GLY A 90 -13.97 15.29 -8.65
N GLU A 91 -14.46 15.02 -9.85
CA GLU A 91 -14.96 16.01 -10.80
C GLU A 91 -13.93 17.11 -11.14
N ARG A 92 -14.35 18.38 -11.18
CA ARG A 92 -13.55 19.51 -11.73
C ARG A 92 -12.38 19.94 -10.83
N ARG A 93 -12.27 19.41 -9.61
CA ARG A 93 -11.19 19.71 -8.65
C ARG A 93 -10.37 18.48 -8.30
N ILE A 94 -10.40 17.45 -9.15
CA ILE A 94 -9.54 16.29 -9.00
C ILE A 94 -8.06 16.71 -9.02
N PHE A 95 -7.26 16.09 -8.16
CA PHE A 95 -5.82 16.33 -8.12
C PHE A 95 -5.18 15.78 -9.41
N PRO A 96 -4.60 16.64 -10.28
CA PRO A 96 -4.09 16.21 -11.58
C PRO A 96 -2.89 15.25 -11.44
N GLY A 97 -2.18 15.31 -10.31
CA GLY A 97 -1.07 14.41 -10.00
C GLY A 97 -1.49 13.04 -9.45
N GLY A 98 -2.78 12.73 -9.34
CA GLY A 98 -3.26 11.49 -8.70
C GLY A 98 -2.70 10.21 -9.33
N HIS A 99 -2.61 10.17 -10.67
CA HIS A 99 -2.02 9.04 -11.38
C HIS A 99 -0.53 8.87 -11.07
N LEU A 100 0.24 9.98 -11.08
CA LEU A 100 1.66 9.96 -10.75
C LEU A 100 1.87 9.54 -9.29
N ALA A 101 1.08 10.09 -8.36
CA ALA A 101 1.15 9.74 -6.94
C ALA A 101 0.95 8.24 -6.71
N ARG A 102 -0.05 7.62 -7.37
CA ARG A 102 -0.24 6.16 -7.31
C ARG A 102 0.96 5.38 -7.81
N ARG A 103 1.56 5.81 -8.93
CA ARG A 103 2.75 5.17 -9.50
C ARG A 103 3.92 5.26 -8.53
N VAL A 104 4.19 6.45 -7.99
CA VAL A 104 5.28 6.67 -7.02
C VAL A 104 5.09 5.81 -5.77
N VAL A 105 3.87 5.75 -5.21
CA VAL A 105 3.58 4.89 -4.06
C VAL A 105 3.76 3.41 -4.41
N CYS A 106 3.34 2.98 -5.59
CA CYS A 106 3.53 1.60 -6.06
C CYS A 106 5.01 1.24 -6.22
N LEU A 107 5.80 2.11 -6.82
CA LEU A 107 7.24 1.91 -6.97
C LEU A 107 7.94 1.86 -5.61
N GLY A 108 7.71 2.85 -4.76
CA GLY A 108 8.32 2.90 -3.44
C GLY A 108 7.93 1.71 -2.57
N LEU A 109 6.63 1.40 -2.48
CA LEU A 109 6.14 0.27 -1.68
C LEU A 109 6.60 -1.07 -2.26
N GLY A 110 6.55 -1.23 -3.59
CA GLY A 110 6.99 -2.42 -4.28
C GLY A 110 8.48 -2.68 -4.06
N SER A 111 9.32 -1.66 -4.20
CA SER A 111 10.76 -1.77 -3.91
C SER A 111 11.03 -2.14 -2.45
N LEU A 112 10.29 -1.57 -1.49
CA LEU A 112 10.47 -1.90 -0.06
C LEU A 112 10.07 -3.36 0.24
N ILE A 113 8.97 -3.84 -0.33
CA ILE A 113 8.52 -5.23 -0.15
C ILE A 113 9.49 -6.20 -0.82
N GLN A 114 9.95 -5.86 -2.02
CA GLN A 114 10.89 -6.69 -2.79
C GLN A 114 12.23 -6.83 -2.04
N SER A 115 12.75 -5.71 -1.54
CA SER A 115 14.14 -5.59 -1.09
C SER A 115 14.38 -6.04 0.33
N PHE A 116 13.36 -6.01 1.20
CA PHE A 116 13.54 -6.23 2.63
C PHE A 116 12.52 -7.19 3.23
N GLU A 117 13.00 -8.02 4.15
CA GLU A 117 12.22 -8.73 5.14
C GLU A 117 11.89 -7.76 6.27
N TRP A 118 10.61 -7.65 6.60
CA TRP A 118 10.10 -6.69 7.58
C TRP A 118 9.59 -7.40 8.83
N GLU A 119 10.07 -6.96 9.99
CA GLU A 119 9.65 -7.48 11.29
C GLU A 119 9.17 -6.32 12.19
N ARG A 120 8.18 -6.60 13.03
CA ARG A 120 7.72 -5.66 14.07
C ARG A 120 8.72 -5.65 15.22
N ILE A 121 8.87 -4.49 15.85
CA ILE A 121 9.60 -4.38 17.12
C ILE A 121 8.63 -4.78 18.23
N GLY A 122 8.88 -5.94 18.85
CA GLY A 122 8.01 -6.49 19.89
C GLY A 122 6.81 -7.29 19.34
N ALA A 123 5.97 -7.76 20.26
CA ALA A 123 4.81 -8.61 19.93
C ALA A 123 3.56 -7.81 19.53
N ASP A 124 3.48 -6.55 19.95
CA ASP A 124 2.29 -5.72 19.81
C ASP A 124 2.05 -5.27 18.36
N ALA A 125 0.79 -5.00 18.05
CA ALA A 125 0.43 -4.39 16.76
C ALA A 125 0.99 -2.96 16.70
N ILE A 126 1.44 -2.53 15.52
CA ILE A 126 1.86 -1.15 15.33
C ILE A 126 0.63 -0.26 15.49
N ASP A 127 0.75 0.78 16.32
CA ASP A 127 -0.28 1.80 16.47
C ASP A 127 -0.46 2.56 15.15
N LEU A 128 -1.71 2.60 14.68
CA LEU A 128 -2.12 3.27 13.44
C LEU A 128 -3.07 4.44 13.75
N THR A 129 -3.15 4.88 15.01
CA THR A 129 -3.95 6.02 15.42
C THR A 129 -3.49 7.28 14.67
N GLU A 130 -4.46 8.02 14.14
CA GLU A 130 -4.23 9.23 13.34
C GLU A 130 -4.27 10.48 14.22
N GLU A 131 -3.36 11.41 13.98
CA GLU A 131 -3.45 12.74 14.58
C GLU A 131 -4.56 13.54 13.88
N PRO A 132 -5.43 14.26 14.63
CA PRO A 132 -6.41 15.15 14.02
C PRO A 132 -5.71 16.25 13.22
N GLY A 133 -6.01 16.37 11.92
CA GLY A 133 -5.38 17.39 11.09
C GLY A 133 -5.83 17.39 9.63
N LEU A 134 -5.30 18.33 8.86
CA LEU A 134 -5.56 18.44 7.41
C LEU A 134 -4.84 17.33 6.61
N SER A 135 -3.75 16.79 7.18
CA SER A 135 -2.98 15.67 6.63
C SER A 135 -3.12 14.47 7.56
N MET A 136 -3.29 13.29 6.98
CA MET A 136 -3.38 12.05 7.75
C MET A 136 -1.97 11.66 8.20
N CYS A 137 -1.62 12.07 9.42
CA CYS A 137 -0.35 11.72 10.07
C CYS A 137 -0.62 10.69 11.15
N LYS A 138 0.32 9.76 11.36
CA LYS A 138 0.25 8.91 12.55
C LYS A 138 0.54 9.72 13.79
N LEU A 139 -0.20 9.45 14.85
CA LEU A 139 0.00 10.07 16.16
C LEU A 139 1.38 9.71 16.73
N HIS A 140 1.82 8.47 16.51
CA HIS A 140 3.10 7.98 16.97
C HIS A 140 3.94 7.48 15.79
N PRO A 141 5.23 7.88 15.70
CA PRO A 141 6.15 7.29 14.74
C PRO A 141 6.19 5.77 14.91
N SER A 142 6.19 5.05 13.79
CA SER A 142 6.30 3.59 13.81
C SER A 142 7.71 3.15 13.48
N GLU A 143 8.25 2.27 14.29
CA GLU A 143 9.54 1.63 14.05
C GLU A 143 9.33 0.18 13.59
N ALA A 144 10.22 -0.29 12.75
CA ALA A 144 10.22 -1.65 12.23
C ALA A 144 11.65 -2.07 11.91
N LEU A 145 11.94 -3.36 12.04
CA LEU A 145 13.21 -3.92 11.58
C LEU A 145 13.09 -4.23 10.09
N CYS A 146 14.10 -3.84 9.33
CA CYS A 146 14.26 -4.23 7.94
C CYS A 146 15.58 -4.98 7.78
N LYS A 147 15.53 -6.17 7.18
CA LYS A 147 16.69 -6.97 6.81
C LYS A 147 16.69 -7.14 5.29
N PRO A 148 17.78 -6.87 4.57
CA PRO A 148 17.81 -7.11 3.13
C PRO A 148 17.47 -8.56 2.78
N CYS A 149 16.55 -8.76 1.84
CA CYS A 149 16.22 -10.07 1.30
C CYS A 149 17.44 -10.67 0.62
N GLN A 150 17.82 -11.91 0.96
CA GLN A 150 18.99 -12.58 0.36
C GLN A 150 19.02 -12.51 -1.19
N PRO A 151 17.91 -12.76 -1.91
CA PRO A 151 17.89 -12.68 -3.38
C PRO A 151 18.18 -11.28 -3.94
N MET A 152 17.96 -10.22 -3.15
CA MET A 152 18.07 -8.83 -3.59
C MET A 152 19.41 -8.19 -3.26
N ILE A 153 20.25 -8.79 -2.40
CA ILE A 153 21.51 -8.19 -1.93
C ILE A 153 22.38 -7.74 -3.10
N HIS A 154 22.59 -8.60 -4.11
CA HIS A 154 23.42 -8.27 -5.26
C HIS A 154 22.88 -7.09 -6.10
N THR A 155 21.56 -6.95 -6.15
CA THR A 155 20.90 -5.85 -6.86
C THR A 155 21.00 -4.55 -6.06
N LEU A 156 20.90 -4.64 -4.73
CA LEU A 156 21.02 -3.49 -3.82
C LEU A 156 22.46 -2.95 -3.75
N ASP A 157 23.47 -3.82 -3.79
CA ASP A 157 24.89 -3.42 -3.76
C ASP A 157 25.33 -2.60 -4.99
N LYS A 158 24.52 -2.60 -6.07
CA LYS A 158 24.81 -1.90 -7.33
C LYS A 158 24.16 -0.51 -7.43
N LEU A 159 23.30 -0.15 -6.49
CA LEU A 159 22.61 1.15 -6.44
C LEU A 159 23.51 2.23 -5.84
#